data_AF-A0ABD6BWV0-F1
#
_entry.id   AF-A0ABD6BWV0-F1
#
_cell.length_a   1.000
_cell.length_b   1.000
_cell.length_c   1.000
_cell.angle_alpha   90.00
_cell.angle_beta   90.00
_cell.angle_gamma   90.00
#
_symmetry.space_group_name_H-M   'P 1'
#
loop_
_entity.id
_entity.type
_entity.pdbx_description
1 polymer ?
#
loop_
_entity_poly.entity_id
_entity_poly.type
_entity_poly.pdbx_seq_one_letter_code
_entity_poly.pdbx_strand_id
1 'polypeptide(L)'
;MNTKDKLKKRVESTREKYEDLDAVSDLGDSLDIEYRVRHDGTINEIVLCEASGGPGIQVLLRKGVVKGVWSSARFSSPISNESLLDELFEHHRSLFQEMRFQGE
;
A
#
# COMPACT_ATOMS: atom_id res chain seq x y z
N MET A 1 -2.95 -11.51 24.23
CA MET A 1 -2.46 -11.38 22.84
C MET A 1 -1.43 -10.27 22.79
N ASN A 2 -0.17 -10.59 22.47
CA ASN A 2 0.93 -9.63 22.49
C ASN A 2 0.85 -8.68 21.27
N THR A 3 1.47 -7.51 21.35
CA THR A 3 1.56 -6.51 20.27
C THR A 3 2.02 -7.13 18.94
N LYS A 4 2.96 -8.08 18.99
CA LYS A 4 3.44 -8.82 17.81
C LYS A 4 2.34 -9.63 17.12
N ASP A 5 1.53 -10.36 17.89
CA ASP A 5 0.42 -11.17 17.35
C ASP A 5 -0.67 -10.28 16.75
N LYS A 6 -0.97 -9.14 17.39
CA LYS A 6 -1.93 -8.17 16.88
C LYS A 6 -1.46 -7.56 15.57
N LEU A 7 -0.18 -7.18 15.50
CA LEU A 7 0.43 -6.65 14.28
C LEU A 7 0.38 -7.69 13.16
N LYS A 8 0.82 -8.93 13.43
CA LYS A 8 0.80 -10.01 12.45
C LYS A 8 -0.60 -10.25 11.91
N LYS A 9 -1.60 -10.39 12.79
CA LYS A 9 -3.00 -10.59 12.39
C LYS A 9 -3.51 -9.44 11.51
N ARG A 10 -3.12 -8.19 11.81
CA ARG A 10 -3.54 -7.04 11.00
C ARG A 10 -2.88 -7.05 9.62
N VAL A 11 -1.59 -7.34 9.54
CA VAL A 11 -0.88 -7.46 8.25
C VAL A 11 -1.46 -8.60 7.41
N GLU A 12 -1.70 -9.76 8.00
CA GLU A 12 -2.30 -10.90 7.28
C GLU A 12 -3.72 -10.57 6.81
N SER A 13 -4.55 -9.95 7.66
CA SER A 13 -5.90 -9.54 7.26
C SER A 13 -5.88 -8.49 6.14
N THR A 14 -4.92 -7.58 6.12
CA THR A 14 -4.75 -6.65 4.99
C THR A 14 -4.22 -7.38 3.76
N ARG A 15 -3.31 -8.34 3.90
CA ARG A 15 -2.85 -9.17 2.78
C ARG A 15 -4.05 -9.90 2.16
N GLU A 16 -4.83 -10.61 2.96
CA GLU A 16 -6.03 -11.33 2.53
C GLU A 16 -7.01 -10.41 1.80
N LYS A 17 -7.27 -9.20 2.35
CA LYS A 17 -8.06 -8.17 1.65
C LYS A 17 -7.54 -7.92 0.23
N TYR A 18 -6.23 -7.77 0.04
CA TYR A 18 -5.65 -7.51 -1.29
C TYR A 18 -5.60 -8.75 -2.19
N GLU A 19 -5.55 -9.96 -1.62
CA GLU A 19 -5.63 -11.20 -2.41
C GLU A 19 -7.05 -11.43 -2.92
N ASP A 20 -8.07 -11.05 -2.14
CA ASP A 20 -9.49 -11.27 -2.44
C ASP A 20 -10.12 -10.18 -3.31
N LEU A 21 -9.39 -9.10 -3.63
CA LEU A 21 -9.87 -8.01 -4.48
C LEU A 21 -9.74 -8.37 -5.96
N ASP A 22 -10.85 -8.26 -6.70
CA ASP A 22 -10.89 -8.50 -8.15
C ASP A 22 -10.54 -7.24 -8.96
N ALA A 23 -10.83 -6.03 -8.43
CA ALA A 23 -10.58 -4.77 -9.13
C ALA A 23 -10.14 -3.64 -8.21
N VAL A 24 -9.48 -2.63 -8.79
CA VAL A 24 -9.08 -1.39 -8.10
C VAL A 24 -10.27 -0.67 -7.45
N SER A 25 -11.43 -0.67 -8.11
CA SER A 25 -12.64 0.01 -7.61
C SER A 25 -13.20 -0.60 -6.32
N ASP A 26 -12.84 -1.84 -6.02
CA ASP A 26 -13.29 -2.55 -4.82
C ASP A 26 -12.42 -2.19 -3.61
N LEU A 27 -11.26 -1.56 -3.85
CA LEU A 27 -10.41 -1.02 -2.80
C LEU A 27 -11.04 0.28 -2.26
N GLY A 28 -11.51 0.24 -1.01
CA GLY A 28 -11.92 1.47 -0.31
C GLY A 28 -10.77 2.47 -0.16
N ASP A 29 -11.10 3.75 0.06
CA ASP A 29 -10.13 4.84 0.13
C ASP A 29 -9.01 4.54 1.14
N SER A 30 -7.77 4.64 0.66
CA SER A 30 -6.59 4.62 1.52
C SER A 30 -6.56 5.87 2.41
N LEU A 31 -6.05 5.73 3.62
CA LEU A 31 -5.97 6.86 4.56
C LEU A 31 -4.96 7.91 4.08
N ASP A 32 -3.86 7.46 3.48
CA ASP A 32 -2.82 8.30 2.91
C ASP A 32 -2.10 7.54 1.78
N ILE A 33 -1.49 8.28 0.85
CA ILE A 33 -0.78 7.73 -0.31
C ILE A 33 0.58 8.42 -0.44
N GLU A 34 1.66 7.66 -0.30
CA GLU A 34 3.03 8.16 -0.45
C GLU A 34 3.60 7.76 -1.82
N TYR A 35 4.03 8.75 -2.60
CA TYR A 35 4.70 8.56 -3.89
C TYR A 35 6.21 8.70 -3.71
N ARG A 36 6.97 7.63 -3.97
CA ARG A 36 8.44 7.69 -3.96
C ARG A 36 8.96 7.90 -5.37
N VAL A 37 9.35 9.15 -5.65
CA VAL A 37 9.79 9.60 -6.98
C VAL A 37 11.31 9.67 -7.02
N ARG A 38 11.91 9.18 -8.10
CA ARG A 38 13.34 9.30 -8.38
C ARG A 38 13.69 10.70 -8.88
N HIS A 39 14.98 11.00 -8.93
CA HIS A 39 15.50 12.28 -9.43
C HIS A 39 15.10 12.57 -10.88
N ASP A 40 14.86 11.53 -11.70
CA ASP A 40 14.43 11.62 -13.09
C ASP A 40 12.91 11.82 -13.26
N GLY A 41 12.17 11.96 -12.15
CA GLY A 41 10.72 12.11 -12.15
C GLY A 41 9.94 10.81 -12.27
N THR A 42 10.60 9.65 -12.38
CA THR A 42 9.92 8.35 -12.42
C THR A 42 9.45 7.91 -11.03
N ILE A 43 8.22 7.41 -10.94
CA ILE A 43 7.71 6.81 -9.70
C ILE A 43 8.36 5.43 -9.53
N ASN A 44 9.11 5.26 -8.44
CA ASN A 44 9.75 4.01 -8.08
C ASN A 44 8.87 3.11 -7.22
N GLU A 45 8.03 3.70 -6.39
CA GLU A 45 7.15 2.99 -5.46
C GLU A 45 5.95 3.86 -5.11
N ILE A 46 4.78 3.24 -4.99
CA ILE A 46 3.57 3.85 -4.45
C ILE A 46 3.23 3.07 -3.18
N VAL A 47 3.03 3.78 -2.08
CA VAL A 47 2.73 3.18 -0.78
C VAL A 47 1.34 3.62 -0.33
N LEU A 48 0.44 2.65 -0.22
CA LEU A 48 -0.90 2.86 0.30
C LEU A 48 -0.89 2.67 1.82
N CYS A 49 -1.27 3.71 2.57
CA CYS A 49 -1.36 3.66 4.02
C CYS A 49 -2.80 3.32 4.42
N GLU A 50 -3.01 2.10 4.93
CA GLU A 50 -4.34 1.59 5.31
C GLU A 50 -4.73 1.96 6.75
N ALA A 51 -3.77 2.34 7.60
CA ALA A 51 -4.03 2.71 8.99
C ALA A 51 -2.94 3.62 9.57
N SER A 52 -3.35 4.62 10.35
CA SER A 52 -2.49 5.45 11.21
C SER A 52 -3.05 5.55 12.64
N GLY A 53 -2.21 5.89 13.62
CA GLY A 53 -2.62 5.99 15.04
C GLY A 53 -2.60 4.68 15.85
N GLY A 54 -2.11 3.59 15.25
CA GLY A 54 -1.96 2.27 15.89
C GLY A 54 -0.83 1.46 15.24
N PRO A 55 -1.00 0.17 14.91
CA PRO A 55 -0.08 -0.49 13.99
C PRO A 55 -0.14 0.23 12.64
N GLY A 56 0.98 0.81 12.21
CA GLY A 56 1.08 1.40 10.88
C GLY A 56 1.07 0.28 9.85
N ILE A 57 0.10 0.29 8.95
CA ILE A 57 -0.04 -0.70 7.87
C ILE A 57 0.15 0.01 6.54
N GLN A 58 1.10 -0.49 5.77
CA GLN A 58 1.51 0.06 4.48
C GLN A 58 1.51 -1.05 3.44
N VAL A 59 0.93 -0.79 2.27
CA VAL A 59 0.99 -1.69 1.12
C VAL A 59 1.92 -1.06 0.10
N LEU A 60 3.01 -1.76 -0.23
CA LEU A 60 4.00 -1.30 -1.20
C LEU A 60 3.69 -1.98 -2.53
N LEU A 61 3.10 -1.22 -3.47
CA LEU A 61 2.52 -1.78 -4.68
C LEU A 61 3.57 -2.44 -5.59
N ARG A 62 4.71 -1.77 -5.82
CA ARG A 62 5.75 -2.29 -6.72
C ARG A 62 6.49 -3.48 -6.11
N LYS A 63 6.60 -3.52 -4.79
CA LYS A 63 7.22 -4.64 -4.07
C LYS A 63 6.25 -5.78 -3.80
N GLY A 64 4.95 -5.58 -3.98
CA GLY A 64 3.91 -6.56 -3.67
C GLY A 64 3.96 -7.04 -2.22
N VAL A 65 4.11 -6.13 -1.26
CA VAL A 65 4.15 -6.50 0.17
C VAL A 65 3.28 -5.61 1.03
N VAL A 66 2.58 -6.23 1.98
CA VAL A 66 2.01 -5.53 3.13
C VAL A 66 3.06 -5.49 4.24
N LYS A 67 3.33 -4.30 4.76
CA LYS A 67 4.24 -4.06 5.86
C LYS A 67 3.51 -3.47 7.05
N GLY A 68 3.70 -4.08 8.20
CA GLY A 68 3.23 -3.58 9.49
C GLY A 68 4.36 -3.13 10.39
N VAL A 69 4.19 -1.99 11.06
CA VAL A 69 5.12 -1.50 12.09
C VAL A 69 4.33 -1.09 13.34
N TRP A 70 4.72 -1.61 14.50
CA TRP A 70 4.17 -1.17 15.78
C TRP A 70 5.24 -1.22 16.87
N SER A 71 5.67 -0.05 17.36
CA SER A 71 6.81 0.08 18.26
C SER A 71 8.06 -0.61 17.65
N SER A 72 8.67 -1.56 18.35
CA SER A 72 9.80 -2.37 17.85
C SER A 72 9.39 -3.56 16.98
N ALA A 73 8.10 -3.91 16.93
CA ALA A 73 7.61 -5.01 16.11
C ALA A 73 7.49 -4.58 14.64
N ARG A 74 8.02 -5.42 13.76
CA ARG A 74 7.90 -5.28 12.31
C ARG A 74 7.45 -6.62 11.75
N PHE A 75 6.53 -6.58 10.82
CA PHE A 75 6.07 -7.76 10.11
C PHE A 75 5.81 -7.39 8.65
N SER A 76 6.05 -8.33 7.74
CA SER A 76 5.80 -8.14 6.32
C SER A 76 5.26 -9.42 5.74
N SER A 77 4.29 -9.30 4.85
CA SER A 77 3.70 -10.43 4.15
C SER A 77 3.55 -10.10 2.65
N PRO A 78 4.00 -10.98 1.74
CA PRO A 78 3.87 -10.76 0.30
C PRO A 78 2.41 -10.90 -0.13
N ILE A 79 2.03 -10.15 -1.17
CA ILE A 79 0.75 -10.28 -1.88
C ILE A 79 1.04 -10.98 -3.20
N SER A 80 0.22 -11.98 -3.54
CA SER A 80 0.40 -12.83 -4.72
C SER A 80 -0.45 -12.35 -5.90
N ASN A 81 -1.47 -11.53 -5.66
CA ASN A 81 -2.30 -10.89 -6.67
C ASN A 81 -1.54 -9.78 -7.43
N GLU A 82 -0.58 -10.18 -8.26
CA GLU A 82 0.28 -9.26 -9.04
C GLU A 82 -0.54 -8.39 -10.01
N SER A 83 -1.57 -8.94 -10.65
CA SER A 83 -2.44 -8.19 -11.57
C SER A 83 -3.10 -6.99 -10.90
N LEU A 84 -3.71 -7.18 -9.72
CA LEU A 84 -4.31 -6.09 -8.96
C LEU A 84 -3.26 -5.04 -8.56
N LEU A 85 -2.08 -5.47 -8.14
CA LEU A 85 -1.01 -4.55 -7.72
C LEU A 85 -0.54 -3.67 -8.87
N ASP A 86 -0.40 -4.23 -10.07
CA ASP A 86 -0.05 -3.49 -11.27
C ASP A 86 -1.15 -2.50 -11.67
N GLU A 87 -2.42 -2.92 -11.62
CA GLU A 87 -3.56 -2.03 -11.86
C GLU A 87 -3.63 -0.87 -10.85
N LEU A 88 -3.45 -1.16 -9.56
CA LEU A 88 -3.39 -0.14 -8.50
C LEU A 88 -2.22 0.83 -8.74
N PHE A 89 -1.06 0.31 -9.14
CA PHE A 89 0.11 1.13 -9.40
C PHE A 89 -0.14 2.09 -10.56
N GLU A 90 -0.67 1.60 -11.69
CA GLU A 90 -0.96 2.44 -12.85
C GLU A 90 -2.11 3.43 -12.59
N HIS A 91 -3.12 3.04 -11.82
CA HIS A 91 -4.20 3.93 -11.40
C HIS A 91 -3.66 5.14 -10.61
N HIS A 92 -2.93 4.89 -9.52
CA HIS A 92 -2.38 5.97 -8.70
C HIS A 92 -1.28 6.77 -9.41
N ARG A 93 -0.50 6.13 -10.28
CA ARG A 93 0.46 6.82 -11.14
C ARG A 93 -0.22 7.82 -12.06
N SER A 94 -1.33 7.44 -12.68
CA SER A 94 -2.11 8.31 -13.58
C SER A 94 -2.65 9.52 -12.80
N LEU A 95 -3.23 9.30 -11.62
CA LEU A 95 -3.68 10.38 -10.74
C LEU A 95 -2.55 11.34 -10.34
N PHE A 96 -1.37 10.82 -10.02
CA PHE A 96 -0.21 11.64 -9.69
C PHE A 96 0.22 12.54 -10.86
N GLN A 97 0.17 12.02 -12.07
CA GLN A 97 0.49 12.79 -13.28
C GLN A 97 -0.54 13.89 -13.52
N GLU A 98 -1.83 13.59 -13.42
CA GLU A 98 -2.89 14.60 -13.56
C GLU A 98 -2.75 15.74 -12.55
N MET A 99 -2.48 15.43 -11.27
CA MET A 99 -2.25 16.45 -10.24
C MET A 99 -1.03 17.33 -10.53
N ARG A 100 0.01 16.79 -11.16
CA ARG A 100 1.19 17.55 -11.58
C ARG A 100 0.90 18.56 -12.69
N PHE A 101 -0.01 18.24 -13.62
CA PHE A 101 -0.35 19.11 -14.76
C PHE A 101 -1.37 20.20 -14.43
N GLN A 102 -2.10 20.11 -13.31
CA GLN A 102 -3.03 21.16 -12.88
C GLN A 102 -2.35 22.30 -12.07
N GLY A 103 -1.04 22.18 -11.80
CA GLY A 103 -0.26 23.16 -11.05
C GLY A 103 0.59 24.09 -11.91
N GLU A 104 0.49 24.01 -13.25
CA GLU A 104 1.19 24.89 -14.22
C GLU A 104 0.25 25.93 -14.85
#